data_AF-A0A6M0A8C3-F1
#
_entry.id   AF-A0A6M0A8C3-F1
#
_cell.length_a   1.000
_cell.length_b   1.000
_cell.length_c   1.000
_cell.angle_alpha   90.00
_cell.angle_beta   90.00
_cell.angle_gamma   90.00
#
_symmetry.space_group_name_H-M   'P 1'
#
loop_
_entity.id
_entity.type
_entity.pdbx_description
1 polymer ?
#
loop_
_entity_poly.entity_id
_entity_poly.type
_entity_poly.pdbx_seq_one_letter_code
_entity_poly.pdbx_strand_id
1 'polypeptide(L)'
;MMGGQVTKFARDKGIDFSSFDGRYSYPSKSTKELETRLLTDFKCCLCQKRSEDIEVHRTSYLGEEDTPGKNMFALCQKCHDEAHEADNWNSDLSSIWSSHQVEGFSERIKLGLNFLTQNIDY
;
A
#
# COMPACT_ATOMS: atom_id res chain seq x y z
N MET A 1 6.23 -36.37 0.28
CA MET A 1 5.63 -35.26 -0.49
C MET A 1 6.18 -33.98 0.10
N MET A 2 7.07 -33.28 -0.61
CA MET A 2 7.68 -32.04 -0.12
C MET A 2 6.62 -30.94 -0.18
N GLY A 3 6.27 -30.38 0.98
CA GLY A 3 5.40 -29.22 1.06
C GLY A 3 6.10 -28.02 0.42
N GLY A 4 5.56 -27.52 -0.68
CA GLY A 4 6.02 -26.27 -1.27
C GLY A 4 5.81 -25.16 -0.26
N GLN A 5 6.88 -24.48 0.14
CA GLN A 5 6.78 -23.24 0.89
C GLN A 5 6.02 -22.24 0.02
N VAL A 6 4.80 -21.89 0.45
CA VAL A 6 4.09 -20.73 -0.10
C VAL A 6 4.92 -19.51 0.27
N THR A 7 5.59 -18.91 -0.71
CA THR A 7 6.41 -17.71 -0.50
C THR A 7 5.46 -16.57 -0.13
N LYS A 8 5.43 -16.20 1.15
CA LYS A 8 4.49 -15.24 1.71
C LYS A 8 4.70 -13.83 1.15
N PHE A 9 5.95 -13.45 0.91
CA PHE A 9 6.33 -12.15 0.39
C PHE A 9 7.11 -12.26 -0.92
N ALA A 10 7.04 -11.24 -1.79
CA ALA A 10 7.80 -11.21 -3.05
C ALA A 10 9.33 -11.34 -2.83
N ARG A 11 9.85 -10.78 -1.73
CA ARG A 11 11.27 -10.92 -1.33
C ARG A 11 11.68 -12.36 -1.02
N ASP A 12 10.75 -13.22 -0.61
CA ASP A 12 11.02 -14.61 -0.25
C ASP A 12 11.32 -15.48 -1.48
N LYS A 13 11.13 -14.94 -2.69
CA LYS A 13 11.53 -15.57 -3.96
C LYS A 13 13.02 -15.39 -4.30
N GLY A 14 13.85 -14.89 -3.37
CA GLY A 14 15.29 -14.68 -3.59
C GLY A 14 15.59 -13.45 -4.46
N ILE A 15 14.65 -12.51 -4.55
CA ILE A 15 14.76 -11.30 -5.35
C ILE A 15 15.15 -10.17 -4.41
N ASP A 16 16.42 -9.78 -4.49
CA ASP A 16 16.93 -8.61 -3.79
C ASP A 16 16.41 -7.33 -4.48
N PHE A 17 15.45 -6.66 -3.85
CA PHE A 17 14.86 -5.40 -4.32
C PHE A 17 15.80 -4.18 -4.10
N SER A 18 17.11 -4.41 -3.92
CA SER A 18 18.10 -3.40 -3.52
C SER A 18 18.31 -2.25 -4.52
N SER A 19 17.72 -2.29 -5.72
CA SER A 19 17.86 -1.23 -6.72
C SER A 19 16.84 -0.08 -6.65
N PHE A 20 15.92 -0.04 -5.68
CA PHE A 20 14.78 0.89 -5.74
C PHE A 20 14.58 1.80 -4.50
N ASP A 21 15.59 2.59 -4.16
CA ASP A 21 15.41 3.79 -3.32
C ASP A 21 14.65 4.91 -4.07
N GLY A 22 14.69 4.88 -5.41
CA GLY A 22 13.96 5.79 -6.31
C GLY A 22 12.45 5.91 -6.06
N ARG A 23 11.82 4.85 -5.54
CA ARG A 23 10.38 4.81 -5.17
C ARG A 23 10.01 5.82 -4.10
N TYR A 24 11.00 6.22 -3.30
CA TYR A 24 10.82 6.97 -2.07
C TYR A 24 11.62 8.28 -2.04
N SER A 25 12.36 8.57 -3.11
CA SER A 25 13.28 9.69 -3.19
C SER A 25 12.71 10.86 -4.00
N TYR A 26 11.41 11.13 -3.89
CA TYR A 26 10.76 12.27 -4.55
C TYR A 26 10.38 13.38 -3.54
N PRO A 27 10.55 14.68 -3.87
CA PRO A 27 10.48 15.77 -2.89
C PRO A 27 9.16 15.87 -2.10
N SER A 28 8.03 15.59 -2.76
CA SER A 28 6.70 15.73 -2.12
C SER A 28 6.28 14.52 -1.27
N LYS A 29 7.11 13.47 -1.18
CA LYS A 29 6.77 12.21 -0.50
C LYS A 29 6.23 12.44 0.92
N SER A 30 7.00 13.11 1.77
CA SER A 30 6.64 13.26 3.19
C SER A 30 5.32 14.00 3.37
N THR A 31 5.07 15.02 2.54
CA THR A 31 3.80 15.79 2.53
C THR A 31 2.63 14.90 2.15
N LYS A 32 2.74 14.16 1.03
CA LYS A 32 1.66 13.27 0.57
C LYS A 32 1.41 12.11 1.52
N GLU A 33 2.46 11.60 2.17
CA GLU A 33 2.29 10.59 3.21
C GLU A 33 1.56 11.15 4.43
N LEU A 34 1.85 12.37 4.86
CA LEU A 34 1.09 13.02 5.92
C LEU A 34 -0.37 13.26 5.52
N GLU A 35 -0.62 13.79 4.32
CA GLU A 35 -1.98 13.98 3.77
C GLU A 35 -2.77 12.67 3.74
N THR A 36 -2.13 11.57 3.32
CA THR A 36 -2.76 10.24 3.29
C THR A 36 -3.18 9.77 4.69
N ARG A 37 -2.36 10.01 5.72
CA ARG A 37 -2.70 9.66 7.11
C ARG A 37 -3.84 10.53 7.64
N LEU A 38 -3.81 11.83 7.35
CA LEU A 38 -4.83 12.79 7.78
C LEU A 38 -6.18 12.56 7.10
N LEU A 39 -6.20 12.14 5.83
CA LEU A 39 -7.42 11.86 5.06
C LEU A 39 -8.35 10.85 5.77
N THR A 40 -7.79 10.00 6.62
CA THR A 40 -8.51 8.94 7.35
C THR A 40 -8.54 9.15 8.86
N ASP A 41 -8.02 10.27 9.36
CA ASP A 41 -7.78 10.49 10.80
C ASP A 41 -7.01 9.32 11.46
N PHE A 42 -5.93 8.87 10.79
CA PHE A 42 -5.09 7.77 11.24
C PHE A 42 -5.84 6.42 11.39
N LYS A 43 -6.94 6.22 10.65
CA LYS A 43 -7.69 4.95 10.60
C LYS A 43 -7.27 4.12 9.40
N CYS A 44 -7.12 2.83 9.62
CA CYS A 44 -6.76 1.88 8.57
C CYS A 44 -7.90 1.70 7.56
N CYS A 45 -7.63 1.92 6.26
CA CYS A 45 -8.60 1.71 5.19
C CYS A 45 -9.10 0.27 5.07
N LEU A 46 -8.43 -0.74 5.64
CA LEU A 46 -8.89 -2.13 5.59
C LEU A 46 -9.70 -2.54 6.83
N CYS A 47 -9.21 -2.23 8.03
CA CYS A 47 -9.84 -2.69 9.28
C CYS A 47 -10.56 -1.59 10.06
N GLN A 48 -10.52 -0.34 9.60
CA GLN A 48 -11.18 0.85 10.18
C GLN A 48 -10.70 1.25 11.58
N LYS A 49 -9.72 0.54 12.14
CA LYS A 49 -9.15 0.85 13.46
C LYS A 49 -8.16 2.00 13.35
N ARG A 50 -8.21 2.90 14.33
CA ARG A 50 -7.17 3.93 14.51
C ARG A 50 -5.88 3.27 14.98
N SER A 51 -4.74 3.77 14.50
CA SER A 51 -3.41 3.31 14.89
C SER A 51 -2.45 4.51 14.96
N GLU A 52 -1.64 4.58 16.00
CA GLU A 52 -0.57 5.59 16.09
C GLU A 52 0.54 5.28 15.05
N ASP A 53 0.79 3.99 14.81
CA ASP A 53 1.75 3.50 13.80
C ASP A 53 1.07 3.25 12.44
N ILE A 54 0.30 4.22 11.94
CA ILE A 54 -0.35 4.08 10.63
C ILE A 54 0.67 4.27 9.50
N GLU A 55 0.76 3.28 8.63
CA GLU A 55 1.67 3.27 7.47
C GLU A 55 0.95 3.71 6.20
N VAL A 56 1.72 4.22 5.23
CA VAL A 56 1.19 4.62 3.93
C VAL A 56 1.52 3.53 2.91
N HIS A 57 0.47 2.83 2.50
CA HIS A 57 0.51 1.81 1.47
C HIS A 57 0.29 2.43 0.08
N ARG A 58 1.03 1.94 -0.91
CA ARG A 58 0.86 2.31 -2.32
C ARG A 58 0.36 1.10 -3.09
N THR A 59 -0.79 1.23 -3.73
CA THR A 59 -1.36 0.21 -4.63
C THR A 59 -0.70 0.20 -6.01
N SER A 60 0.07 1.23 -6.33
CA SER A 60 0.96 1.31 -7.49
C SER A 60 2.04 2.33 -7.18
N TYR A 61 3.23 2.19 -7.78
CA TYR A 61 4.33 3.14 -7.56
C TYR A 61 4.38 4.14 -8.72
N LEU A 62 4.02 5.40 -8.47
CA LEU A 62 4.00 6.47 -9.48
C LEU A 62 4.96 7.63 -9.14
N GLY A 63 5.62 7.59 -7.99
CA GLY A 63 6.61 8.61 -7.59
C GLY A 63 5.96 9.97 -7.38
N GLU A 64 6.40 10.99 -8.11
CA GLU A 64 5.84 12.36 -8.01
C GLU A 64 4.35 12.42 -8.42
N GLU A 65 3.84 11.41 -9.11
CA GLU A 65 2.42 11.31 -9.47
C GLU A 65 1.58 10.54 -8.44
N ASP A 66 2.21 9.97 -7.39
CA ASP A 66 1.49 9.34 -6.29
C ASP A 66 0.47 10.34 -5.69
N THR A 67 -0.76 9.90 -5.49
CA THR A 67 -1.85 10.78 -5.04
C THR A 67 -2.57 10.16 -3.83
N PRO A 68 -2.65 10.88 -2.69
CA PRO A 68 -3.47 10.51 -1.55
C PRO A 68 -4.90 10.14 -1.95
N GLY A 69 -5.37 8.99 -1.48
CA GLY A 69 -6.72 8.48 -1.75
C GLY A 69 -6.97 7.92 -3.14
N LYS A 70 -5.99 8.00 -4.07
CA LYS A 70 -6.07 7.32 -5.37
C LYS A 70 -5.27 6.03 -5.41
N ASN A 71 -3.95 6.15 -5.19
CA ASN A 71 -3.04 5.01 -5.11
C ASN A 71 -2.31 4.93 -3.76
N MET A 72 -2.36 5.97 -2.92
CA MET A 72 -1.83 5.98 -1.56
C MET A 72 -2.95 5.84 -0.52
N PHE A 73 -2.79 4.94 0.44
CA PHE A 73 -3.80 4.63 1.46
C PHE A 73 -3.17 4.38 2.83
N ALA A 74 -3.89 4.72 3.90
CA ALA A 74 -3.43 4.53 5.27
C ALA A 74 -3.80 3.12 5.77
N LEU A 75 -2.81 2.31 6.16
CA LEU A 75 -3.01 0.96 6.71
C LEU A 75 -2.28 0.78 8.04
N CYS A 76 -2.85 0.02 8.97
CA CYS A 76 -2.10 -0.42 10.14
C CYS A 76 -1.11 -1.52 9.73
N GLN A 77 -0.03 -1.73 10.50
CA GLN A 77 1.03 -2.69 10.17
C GLN A 77 0.49 -4.06 9.72
N LYS A 78 -0.47 -4.63 10.48
CA LYS A 78 -1.03 -5.95 10.16
C LYS A 78 -1.69 -5.99 8.78
N CYS A 79 -2.47 -4.95 8.45
CA CYS A 79 -3.14 -4.86 7.16
C CYS A 79 -2.18 -4.44 6.04
N HIS A 80 -1.11 -3.72 6.37
CA HIS A 80 -0.05 -3.41 5.42
C HIS A 80 0.74 -4.67 5.03
N ASP A 81 1.04 -5.54 6.00
CA ASP A 81 1.66 -6.84 5.75
C ASP A 81 0.76 -7.74 4.86
N GLU A 82 -0.55 -7.76 5.12
CA GLU A 82 -1.56 -8.44 4.26
C GLU A 82 -1.53 -7.88 2.84
N ALA A 83 -1.43 -6.55 2.70
CA ALA A 83 -1.35 -5.91 1.39
C ALA A 83 -0.08 -6.27 0.61
N HIS A 84 1.00 -6.68 1.28
CA HIS A 84 2.24 -7.15 0.66
C HIS A 84 2.29 -8.67 0.42
N GLU A 85 1.21 -9.40 0.69
CA GLU A 85 1.12 -10.80 0.30
C GLU A 85 1.17 -10.94 -1.23
N ALA A 86 1.90 -11.94 -1.72
CA ALA A 86 2.19 -12.10 -3.14
C ALA A 86 0.94 -12.21 -4.01
N ASP A 87 -0.12 -12.84 -3.50
CA ASP A 87 -1.39 -13.02 -4.21
C ASP A 87 -2.17 -11.71 -4.40
N ASN A 88 -1.79 -10.65 -3.67
CA ASN A 88 -2.41 -9.35 -3.77
C ASN A 88 -1.67 -8.40 -4.73
N TRP A 89 -0.58 -8.85 -5.37
CA TRP A 89 0.24 -8.05 -6.29
C TRP A 89 0.41 -8.68 -7.68
N ASN A 90 0.16 -7.88 -8.71
CA ASN A 90 0.71 -8.08 -10.05
C ASN A 90 2.16 -7.59 -10.04
N SER A 91 3.08 -8.47 -9.62
CA SER A 91 4.50 -8.14 -9.50
C SER A 91 5.21 -8.19 -10.86
N ASP A 92 5.83 -7.09 -11.26
CA ASP A 92 6.81 -7.06 -12.36
C ASP A 92 8.22 -7.02 -11.77
N LEU A 93 8.94 -8.12 -11.96
CA LEU A 93 10.30 -8.31 -11.43
C LEU A 93 11.36 -7.51 -12.21
N SER A 94 11.01 -6.99 -13.39
CA SER A 94 11.90 -6.16 -14.20
C SER A 94 11.83 -4.67 -13.83
N SER A 95 10.68 -4.24 -13.29
CA SER A 95 10.44 -2.85 -12.92
C SER A 95 9.35 -2.74 -11.86
N ILE A 96 9.69 -2.16 -10.71
CA ILE A 96 8.68 -1.87 -9.67
C ILE A 96 7.63 -0.86 -10.16
N TRP A 97 7.97 0.00 -11.11
CA TRP A 97 7.03 0.99 -11.67
C TRP A 97 5.89 0.34 -12.44
N SER A 98 6.09 -0.89 -12.92
CA SER A 98 5.06 -1.72 -13.54
C SER A 98 4.31 -2.58 -12.53
N SER A 99 4.83 -2.71 -11.30
CA SER A 99 4.19 -3.49 -10.24
C SER A 99 3.01 -2.72 -9.66
N HIS A 100 1.90 -3.43 -9.46
CA HIS A 100 0.69 -2.86 -8.89
C HIS A 100 -0.11 -3.91 -8.14
N GLN A 101 -0.94 -3.46 -7.22
CA GLN A 101 -1.87 -4.28 -6.48
C GLN A 101 -2.93 -4.86 -7.42
N VAL A 102 -3.35 -6.10 -7.18
CA VAL A 102 -4.47 -6.72 -7.89
C VAL A 102 -5.74 -5.88 -7.70
N GLU A 103 -6.55 -5.78 -8.75
CA GLU A 103 -7.74 -4.91 -8.80
C GLU A 103 -8.69 -5.14 -7.62
N GLY A 104 -9.07 -6.39 -7.34
CA GLY A 104 -9.99 -6.70 -6.24
C GLY A 104 -9.48 -6.28 -4.86
N PHE A 105 -8.16 -6.33 -4.63
CA PHE A 105 -7.60 -5.85 -3.36
C PHE A 105 -7.58 -4.32 -3.31
N SER A 106 -7.24 -3.66 -4.42
CA SER A 106 -7.30 -2.20 -4.55
C SER A 106 -8.70 -1.67 -4.29
N GLU A 107 -9.73 -2.32 -4.84
CA GLU A 107 -11.13 -1.98 -4.62
C GLU A 107 -11.52 -2.10 -3.15
N ARG A 108 -11.10 -3.18 -2.47
CA ARG A 108 -11.36 -3.36 -1.04
C ARG A 108 -10.77 -2.22 -0.19
N ILE A 109 -9.55 -1.78 -0.48
CA ILE A 109 -8.94 -0.63 0.20
C ILE A 109 -9.73 0.66 -0.09
N LYS A 110 -10.09 0.90 -1.37
CA LYS A 110 -10.85 2.09 -1.79
C LYS A 110 -12.24 2.15 -1.14
N LEU A 111 -12.92 1.02 -1.00
CA LEU A 111 -14.21 0.94 -0.30
C LEU A 111 -14.09 1.38 1.15
N GLY A 112 -13.02 0.94 1.84
CA GLY A 112 -12.81 1.36 3.22
C GLY A 112 -12.37 2.83 3.35
N LEU A 113 -11.60 3.36 2.39
CA LEU A 113 -11.36 4.80 2.32
C LEU A 113 -12.68 5.57 2.19
N ASN A 114 -13.53 5.17 1.24
CA ASN A 114 -14.84 5.80 1.03
C ASN A 114 -15.69 5.75 2.30
N PHE A 115 -15.71 4.63 3.01
CA PHE A 115 -16.43 4.50 4.27
C PHE A 115 -15.92 5.48 5.34
N LEU A 116 -14.60 5.70 5.42
CA LEU A 116 -14.01 6.61 6.39
C LEU A 116 -14.25 8.09 6.05
N THR A 117 -14.21 8.45 4.76
CA THR A 117 -14.29 9.85 4.32
C THR A 117 -15.72 10.34 4.09
N GLN A 118 -16.66 9.44 3.75
CA GLN A 118 -18.08 9.81 3.58
C GLN A 118 -18.80 10.17 4.89
N ASN A 119 -18.18 9.92 6.04
CA ASN A 119 -18.69 10.34 7.36
C ASN A 119 -18.02 11.62 7.89
N ILE A 120 -17.20 12.29 7.09
CA ILE A 120 -16.62 13.59 7.44
C ILE A 120 -17.48 14.68 6.78
N ASP A 121 -18.56 15.05 7.45
CA ASP A 121 -19.27 16.30 7.16
C ASP A 121 -18.32 17.46 7.52
N TYR A 122 -18.00 18.31 6.53
CA TYR A 122 -17.33 19.60 6.74
C TYR A 122 -18.33 20.67 7.17
#